data_AF-A0A2S6HU34-F1
#
_entry.id   AF-A0A2S6HU34-F1
#
_cell.length_a   1.000
_cell.length_b   1.000
_cell.length_c   1.000
_cell.angle_alpha   90.00
_cell.angle_beta   90.00
_cell.angle_gamma   90.00
#
_symmetry.space_group_name_H-M   'P 1'
#
loop_
_entity.id
_entity.type
_entity.pdbx_description
1 polymer ?
#
loop_
_entity_poly.entity_id
_entity_poly.type
_entity_poly.pdbx_seq_one_letter_code
_entity_poly.pdbx_strand_id
1 'polypeptide(L)'
;MADFNGMNENGQSILEFALILPIIVLLFTAPVDFFICMNTKMTLSSAASECISRLDYSDISSGTVSNKLTQIIMQNFTERLDPSKVTIEELNTGSSQKNDYSYYVYSSDLANPSDFGSQFEVRPGSYEYTEVQLQLSYERPAVTFWGTFFLGNTYKVKTPVYSRDIYISGYTP
;
A
#
# COMPACT_ATOMS: atom_id res chain seq x y z
N MET A 1 -53.64 -18.87 50.01
CA MET A 1 -53.39 -17.66 49.21
C MET A 1 -51.91 -17.71 48.89
N ALA A 2 -51.55 -18.39 47.81
CA ALA A 2 -50.15 -18.63 47.45
C ALA A 2 -49.62 -17.37 46.73
N ASP A 3 -48.55 -16.83 47.28
CA ASP A 3 -47.87 -15.63 46.80
C ASP A 3 -47.17 -15.95 45.47
N PHE A 4 -47.74 -15.45 44.37
CA PHE A 4 -47.28 -15.65 42.99
C PHE A 4 -46.45 -14.46 42.47
N ASN A 5 -45.99 -13.55 43.35
CA ASN A 5 -45.30 -12.33 42.92
C ASN A 5 -43.81 -12.52 42.61
N GLY A 6 -43.12 -13.49 43.22
CA GLY A 6 -41.67 -13.68 43.03
C GLY A 6 -41.25 -14.30 41.69
N MET A 7 -42.16 -14.93 40.94
CA MET A 7 -41.85 -15.54 39.63
C MET A 7 -41.96 -14.54 38.47
N ASN A 8 -42.72 -13.46 38.62
CA ASN A 8 -42.91 -12.46 37.57
C ASN A 8 -41.70 -11.54 37.40
N GLU A 9 -41.06 -11.12 38.48
CA GLU A 9 -39.91 -10.20 38.43
C GLU A 9 -38.66 -10.84 37.81
N ASN A 10 -38.40 -12.12 38.10
CA ASN A 10 -37.29 -12.87 37.51
C ASN A 10 -37.54 -13.19 36.01
N GLY A 11 -38.78 -13.49 35.63
CA GLY A 11 -39.13 -13.69 34.21
C GLY A 11 -39.03 -12.41 33.39
N GLN A 12 -39.46 -11.28 33.97
CA GLN A 12 -39.39 -9.97 33.33
C GLN A 12 -37.94 -9.49 33.14
N SER A 13 -37.10 -9.62 34.17
CA SER A 13 -35.68 -9.23 34.06
C SER A 13 -34.90 -10.07 33.03
N ILE A 14 -35.19 -11.36 32.91
CA ILE A 14 -34.63 -12.21 31.85
C ILE A 14 -35.11 -11.76 30.46
N LEU A 15 -36.38 -11.38 30.32
CA LEU A 15 -36.93 -10.86 29.07
C LEU A 15 -36.29 -9.52 28.67
N GLU A 16 -36.15 -8.59 29.61
CA GLU A 16 -35.48 -7.30 29.39
C GLU A 16 -34.02 -7.50 29.00
N PHE A 17 -33.30 -8.42 29.67
CA PHE A 17 -31.93 -8.77 29.31
C PHE A 17 -31.86 -9.39 27.90
N ALA A 18 -32.78 -10.29 27.56
CA ALA A 18 -32.83 -10.91 26.24
C ALA A 18 -33.13 -9.90 25.11
N LEU A 19 -33.86 -8.83 25.40
CA LEU A 19 -34.13 -7.73 24.46
C LEU A 19 -32.93 -6.78 24.32
N ILE A 20 -32.21 -6.50 25.43
CA ILE A 20 -31.08 -5.57 25.44
C ILE A 20 -29.81 -6.21 24.86
N LEU A 21 -29.56 -7.49 25.15
CA LEU A 21 -28.36 -8.21 24.70
C LEU A 21 -28.08 -8.09 23.19
N PRO A 22 -29.03 -8.32 22.27
CA PRO A 22 -28.76 -8.18 20.83
C PRO A 22 -28.44 -6.74 20.42
N ILE A 23 -29.03 -5.74 21.07
CA ILE A 23 -28.73 -4.32 20.81
C ILE A 23 -27.29 -4.01 21.24
N ILE A 24 -26.88 -4.51 22.40
CA ILE A 24 -25.51 -4.37 22.90
C ILE A 24 -24.52 -5.06 21.95
N VAL A 25 -24.80 -6.31 21.54
CA VAL A 25 -23.97 -7.05 20.57
C VAL A 25 -23.84 -6.27 19.27
N LEU A 26 -24.95 -5.77 18.73
CA LEU A 26 -24.95 -4.97 17.51
C LEU A 26 -24.10 -3.70 17.67
N LEU A 27 -24.18 -3.02 18.80
CA LEU A 27 -23.36 -1.82 19.07
C LEU A 27 -21.86 -2.15 19.16
N PHE A 28 -21.50 -3.29 19.74
CA PHE A 28 -20.11 -3.76 19.78
C PHE A 28 -19.54 -4.16 18.42
N THR A 29 -20.38 -4.49 17.43
CA THR A 29 -19.91 -4.80 16.07
C THR A 29 -19.58 -3.55 15.24
N ALA A 30 -19.97 -2.35 15.68
CA ALA A 30 -19.73 -1.11 14.94
C ALA A 30 -18.26 -0.85 14.53
N PRO A 31 -17.24 -1.02 15.39
CA PRO A 31 -15.84 -0.78 15.00
C PRO A 31 -15.23 -1.87 14.12
N VAL A 32 -15.90 -3.02 13.94
CA VAL A 32 -15.31 -4.21 13.28
C VAL A 32 -14.99 -3.92 11.81
N ASP A 33 -15.95 -3.40 11.04
CA ASP A 33 -15.70 -3.08 9.61
C ASP A 33 -14.69 -1.95 9.45
N PHE A 34 -14.66 -0.98 10.36
CA PHE A 34 -13.66 0.07 10.34
C PHE A 34 -12.25 -0.49 10.55
N PHE A 35 -12.08 -1.40 11.51
CA PHE A 35 -10.82 -2.09 11.74
C PHE A 35 -10.39 -2.92 10.52
N ILE A 36 -11.32 -3.67 9.93
CA ILE A 36 -11.07 -4.47 8.72
C ILE A 36 -10.66 -3.57 7.55
N CYS A 37 -11.34 -2.44 7.36
CA CYS A 37 -11.02 -1.46 6.32
C CYS A 37 -9.61 -0.89 6.52
N MET A 38 -9.25 -0.49 7.74
CA MET A 38 -7.92 0.04 8.06
C MET A 38 -6.82 -1.00 7.88
N ASN A 39 -7.03 -2.24 8.34
CA ASN A 39 -6.06 -3.32 8.14
C ASN A 39 -5.88 -3.66 6.66
N THR A 40 -6.97 -3.66 5.89
CA THR A 40 -6.92 -3.84 4.43
C THR A 40 -6.13 -2.71 3.78
N LYS A 41 -6.39 -1.45 4.16
CA LYS A 41 -5.66 -0.28 3.65
C LYS A 41 -4.17 -0.37 3.96
N MET A 42 -3.80 -0.70 5.19
CA MET A 42 -2.39 -0.83 5.60
C MET A 42 -1.69 -1.94 4.82
N THR A 43 -2.33 -3.11 4.70
CA THR A 43 -1.77 -4.25 3.96
C THR A 43 -1.62 -3.93 2.47
N LEU A 44 -2.64 -3.30 1.87
CA LEU A 44 -2.61 -2.90 0.46
C LEU A 44 -1.54 -1.83 0.18
N SER A 45 -1.36 -0.87 1.10
CA SER A 45 -0.27 0.11 1.04
C SER A 45 1.11 -0.55 1.11
N SER A 46 1.30 -1.51 2.02
CA SER A 46 2.55 -2.29 2.07
C SER A 46 2.78 -3.08 0.77
N ALA A 47 1.72 -3.67 0.20
CA ALA A 47 1.81 -4.37 -1.07
C ALA A 47 2.19 -3.44 -2.22
N ALA A 48 1.57 -2.25 -2.32
CA ALA A 48 1.90 -1.25 -3.33
C ALA A 48 3.35 -0.76 -3.20
N SER A 49 3.81 -0.50 -1.97
CA SER A 49 5.18 -0.09 -1.69
C SER A 49 6.21 -1.16 -2.05
N GLU A 50 5.91 -2.44 -1.77
CA GLU A 50 6.80 -3.56 -2.11
C GLU A 50 6.80 -3.84 -3.61
N CYS A 51 5.65 -3.66 -4.25
CA CYS A 51 5.50 -3.76 -5.69
C CYS A 51 6.40 -2.74 -6.40
N ILE A 52 6.25 -1.45 -6.08
CA ILE A 52 6.99 -0.38 -6.74
C ILE A 52 8.50 -0.43 -6.44
N SER A 53 8.91 -0.93 -5.25
CA SER A 53 10.32 -1.09 -4.88
C SER A 53 11.04 -2.23 -5.62
N ARG A 54 10.29 -3.20 -6.15
CA ARG A 54 10.82 -4.35 -6.90
C ARG A 54 10.60 -4.29 -8.41
N LEU A 55 10.03 -3.19 -8.90
CA LEU A 55 10.00 -2.93 -10.33
C LEU A 55 11.40 -2.56 -10.82
N ASP A 56 11.79 -3.15 -11.94
CA ASP A 56 13.02 -2.87 -12.66
C ASP A 56 12.72 -2.35 -14.07
N TYR A 57 13.69 -1.69 -14.70
CA TYR A 57 13.54 -1.20 -16.07
C TYR A 57 13.24 -2.32 -17.08
N SER A 58 13.73 -3.53 -16.85
CA SER A 58 13.42 -4.69 -17.69
C SER A 58 11.92 -5.02 -17.68
N ASP A 59 11.23 -4.85 -16.55
CA ASP A 59 9.79 -5.12 -16.45
C ASP A 59 8.96 -4.07 -17.21
N ILE A 60 9.44 -2.82 -17.22
CA ILE A 60 8.81 -1.71 -17.95
C ILE A 60 9.00 -1.87 -19.45
N SER A 61 10.25 -2.06 -19.87
CA SER A 61 10.60 -2.16 -21.29
C SER A 61 10.00 -3.39 -21.98
N SER A 62 9.80 -4.48 -21.24
CA SER A 62 9.14 -5.70 -21.74
C SER A 62 7.61 -5.70 -21.59
N GLY A 63 7.03 -4.71 -20.92
CA GLY A 63 5.59 -4.63 -20.67
C GLY A 63 5.06 -5.67 -19.69
N THR A 64 5.92 -6.32 -18.89
CA THR A 64 5.53 -7.37 -17.94
C THR A 64 5.22 -6.86 -16.53
N VAL A 65 5.14 -5.54 -16.34
CA VAL A 65 4.89 -4.88 -15.05
C VAL A 65 3.69 -5.49 -14.32
N SER A 66 2.54 -5.62 -14.98
CA SER A 66 1.34 -6.19 -14.34
C SER A 66 1.56 -7.62 -13.83
N ASN A 67 2.26 -8.46 -14.60
CA ASN A 67 2.53 -9.85 -14.20
C ASN A 67 3.46 -9.90 -12.98
N LYS A 68 4.48 -9.03 -12.96
CA LYS A 68 5.40 -8.90 -11.82
C LYS A 68 4.66 -8.46 -10.55
N LEU A 69 3.79 -7.46 -10.67
CA LEU A 69 2.95 -6.97 -9.56
C LEU A 69 2.09 -8.11 -8.98
N THR A 70 1.38 -8.85 -9.85
CA THR A 70 0.57 -10.00 -9.42
C THR A 70 1.43 -11.06 -8.74
N GLN A 71 2.63 -11.38 -9.26
CA GLN A 71 3.54 -12.33 -8.63
C GLN A 71 4.00 -11.87 -7.24
N ILE A 72 4.36 -10.59 -7.07
CA ILE A 72 4.77 -10.04 -5.78
C ILE A 72 3.65 -10.15 -4.75
N ILE A 73 2.42 -9.80 -5.16
CA ILE A 73 1.22 -9.92 -4.31
C ILE A 73 0.97 -11.39 -3.95
N MET A 74 1.03 -12.30 -4.92
CA MET A 74 0.80 -13.72 -4.70
C MET A 74 1.83 -14.35 -3.74
N GLN A 75 3.09 -13.94 -3.84
CA GLN A 75 4.18 -14.49 -3.02
C GLN A 75 4.20 -13.96 -1.59
N ASN A 76 3.84 -12.70 -1.37
CA ASN A 76 4.07 -12.03 -0.08
C ASN A 76 2.80 -11.64 0.69
N PHE A 77 1.62 -11.65 0.04
CA PHE A 77 0.40 -11.07 0.63
C PHE A 77 -0.83 -11.99 0.59
N THR A 78 -0.74 -13.21 0.08
CA THR A 78 -1.88 -14.15 -0.08
C THR A 78 -2.59 -14.51 1.22
N GLU A 79 -1.90 -14.54 2.35
CA GLU A 79 -2.52 -14.80 3.65
C GLU A 79 -3.41 -13.66 4.13
N ARG A 80 -3.19 -12.43 3.62
CA ARG A 80 -3.84 -11.20 4.11
C ARG A 80 -4.71 -10.51 3.07
N LEU A 81 -4.45 -10.75 1.80
CA LEU A 81 -5.15 -10.19 0.64
C LEU A 81 -5.47 -11.31 -0.34
N ASP A 82 -6.68 -11.29 -0.88
CA ASP A 82 -7.05 -12.11 -2.03
C ASP A 82 -6.49 -11.45 -3.31
N PRO A 83 -5.50 -12.05 -3.99
CA PRO A 83 -4.90 -11.44 -5.17
C PRO A 83 -5.91 -11.19 -6.30
N SER A 84 -6.99 -11.99 -6.37
CA SER A 84 -8.03 -11.85 -7.40
C SER A 84 -8.88 -10.59 -7.24
N LYS A 85 -8.85 -9.97 -6.05
CA LYS A 85 -9.61 -8.76 -5.71
C LYS A 85 -8.74 -7.50 -5.72
N VAL A 86 -7.43 -7.65 -5.93
CA VAL A 86 -6.53 -6.50 -6.10
C VAL A 86 -6.60 -6.03 -7.54
N THR A 87 -6.86 -4.75 -7.74
CA THR A 87 -6.87 -4.10 -9.06
C THR A 87 -5.82 -3.00 -9.11
N ILE A 88 -5.09 -2.91 -10.22
CA ILE A 88 -4.20 -1.79 -10.53
C ILE A 88 -5.09 -0.67 -11.07
N GLU A 89 -5.29 0.39 -10.29
CA GLU A 89 -6.08 1.55 -10.71
C GLU A 89 -5.29 2.46 -11.64
N GLU A 90 -4.00 2.61 -11.32
CA GLU A 90 -3.13 3.56 -11.99
C GLU A 90 -1.75 2.92 -12.10
N LEU A 91 -1.25 2.86 -13.33
CA LEU A 91 0.11 2.45 -13.64
C LEU A 91 0.61 3.34 -14.77
N ASN A 92 1.30 4.41 -14.38
CA ASN A 92 1.86 5.35 -15.33
C ASN A 92 3.38 5.19 -15.34
N THR A 93 3.94 5.02 -16.52
CA THR A 93 5.38 5.13 -16.75
C THR A 93 5.62 6.46 -17.44
N GLY A 94 6.42 7.32 -16.81
CA GLY A 94 6.84 8.59 -17.36
C GLY A 94 7.71 8.43 -18.62
N SER A 95 8.04 9.57 -19.22
CA SER A 95 9.07 9.59 -20.26
C SER A 95 10.46 9.44 -19.63
N SER A 96 11.40 8.87 -20.37
CA SER A 96 12.80 8.87 -19.97
C SER A 96 13.28 10.31 -19.78
N GLN A 97 13.86 10.57 -18.61
CA GLN A 97 14.51 11.83 -18.26
C GLN A 97 16.00 11.59 -18.13
N LYS A 98 16.78 12.46 -18.78
CA LYS A 98 18.24 12.48 -18.66
C LYS A 98 18.62 13.57 -17.67
N ASN A 99 19.47 13.24 -16.71
CA ASN A 99 20.03 14.21 -15.77
C ASN A 99 21.55 14.22 -15.85
N ASP A 100 22.09 15.40 -16.13
CA ASP A 100 23.52 15.64 -16.26
C ASP A 100 24.08 16.07 -14.89
N TYR A 101 25.26 15.56 -14.55
CA TYR A 101 25.95 15.92 -13.32
C TYR A 101 27.46 15.97 -13.54
N SER A 102 28.15 16.68 -12.65
CA SER A 102 29.60 16.72 -12.62
C SER A 102 30.10 15.95 -11.40
N TYR A 103 31.13 15.15 -11.58
CA TYR A 103 31.79 14.44 -10.48
C TYR A 103 33.30 14.68 -10.56
N TYR A 104 33.95 14.49 -9.42
CA TYR A 104 35.34 14.85 -9.20
C TYR A 104 36.17 13.58 -9.08
N VAL A 105 37.17 13.43 -9.96
CA VAL A 105 38.07 12.28 -9.97
C VAL A 105 39.48 12.74 -9.64
N TYR A 106 40.13 12.06 -8.70
CA TYR A 106 41.53 12.33 -8.41
C TYR A 106 42.39 12.07 -9.66
N SER A 107 43.20 13.05 -10.05
CA SER A 107 44.15 12.92 -11.15
C SER A 107 45.58 12.90 -10.62
N SER A 108 46.34 11.84 -10.96
CA SER A 108 47.76 11.75 -10.62
C SER A 108 48.59 12.89 -11.23
N ASP A 109 48.12 13.44 -12.37
CA ASP A 109 48.79 14.54 -13.06
C ASP A 109 48.65 15.87 -12.27
N LEU A 110 47.66 15.93 -11.37
CA LEU A 110 47.37 17.06 -10.49
C LEU A 110 47.74 16.75 -9.02
N ALA A 111 48.67 15.83 -8.76
CA ALA A 111 48.97 15.37 -7.40
C ALA A 111 49.75 16.37 -6.51
N ASN A 112 50.48 17.32 -7.11
CA ASN A 112 51.37 18.27 -6.40
C ASN A 112 50.95 19.77 -6.36
N PRO A 113 49.67 20.15 -6.25
CA PRO A 113 49.27 21.53 -5.98
C PRO A 113 49.33 21.86 -4.48
N SER A 114 49.43 23.16 -4.16
CA SER A 114 49.35 23.67 -2.79
C SER A 114 47.95 23.55 -2.16
N ASP A 115 46.92 23.34 -2.98
CA ASP A 115 45.53 23.21 -2.57
C ASP A 115 45.01 21.79 -2.87
N PHE A 116 44.40 21.14 -1.88
CA PHE A 116 43.89 19.77 -1.99
C PHE A 116 42.75 19.64 -3.00
N GLY A 117 41.89 20.66 -3.13
CA GLY A 117 40.78 20.66 -4.08
C GLY A 117 41.24 20.62 -5.55
N SER A 118 42.41 21.19 -5.83
CA SER A 118 43.01 21.25 -7.16
C SER A 118 43.55 19.90 -7.66
N GLN A 119 43.53 18.86 -6.82
CA GLN A 119 43.95 17.49 -7.19
C GLN A 119 42.85 16.71 -7.93
N PHE A 120 41.64 17.26 -8.01
CA PHE A 120 40.48 16.61 -8.60
C PHE A 120 40.10 17.23 -9.95
N GLU A 121 39.99 16.39 -10.97
CA GLU A 121 39.49 16.75 -12.28
C GLU A 121 37.95 16.64 -12.30
N VAL A 122 37.29 17.67 -12.81
CA VAL A 122 35.84 17.67 -13.04
C VAL A 122 35.56 16.89 -14.30
N ARG A 123 34.73 15.84 -14.20
CA ARG A 123 34.27 15.05 -15.34
C ARG A 123 32.75 15.13 -15.46
N PRO A 124 32.21 15.28 -16.68
CA PRO A 124 30.79 15.18 -16.90
C PRO A 124 30.35 13.72 -16.76
N GLY A 125 29.16 13.52 -16.24
CA GLY A 125 28.46 12.24 -16.23
C GLY A 125 26.97 12.48 -16.45
N SER A 126 26.26 11.45 -16.89
CA SER A 126 24.81 11.51 -16.98
C SER A 126 24.18 10.18 -16.61
N TYR A 127 22.94 10.26 -16.14
CA TYR A 127 22.10 9.09 -15.93
C TYR A 127 20.71 9.33 -16.52
N GLU A 128 20.06 8.25 -16.93
CA GLU A 128 18.69 8.27 -17.41
C GLU A 128 17.80 7.52 -16.45
N TYR A 129 16.62 8.07 -16.16
CA TYR A 129 15.62 7.44 -15.33
C TYR A 129 14.22 7.61 -15.93
N THR A 130 13.29 6.79 -15.49
CA THR A 130 11.87 6.97 -15.74
C THR A 130 11.14 6.97 -14.41
N GLU A 131 10.22 7.92 -14.23
CA GLU A 131 9.30 7.90 -13.10
C GLU A 131 8.23 6.82 -13.34
N VAL A 132 7.88 6.06 -12.32
CA VAL A 132 6.79 5.08 -12.35
C VAL A 132 5.84 5.40 -11.22
N GLN A 133 4.54 5.44 -11.52
CA GLN A 133 3.49 5.66 -10.56
C GLN A 133 2.58 4.44 -10.47
N LEU A 134 2.25 4.01 -9.25
CA LEU A 134 1.42 2.86 -8.97
C LEU A 134 0.34 3.19 -7.94
N GLN A 135 -0.91 2.89 -8.28
CA GLN A 135 -2.03 2.88 -7.34
C GLN A 135 -2.72 1.52 -7.39
N LEU A 136 -2.90 0.91 -6.21
CA LEU A 136 -3.67 -0.31 -6.05
C LEU A 136 -5.02 -0.03 -5.40
N SER A 137 -5.99 -0.87 -5.72
CA SER A 137 -7.27 -0.93 -5.03
C SER A 137 -7.66 -2.36 -4.68
N TYR A 138 -8.55 -2.48 -3.71
CA TYR A 138 -9.08 -3.75 -3.25
C TYR A 138 -10.56 -3.64 -2.98
N GLU A 139 -11.36 -4.53 -3.55
CA GLU A 139 -12.80 -4.59 -3.31
C GLU A 139 -13.12 -5.61 -2.21
N ARG A 140 -13.96 -5.19 -1.25
CA ARG A 140 -14.33 -6.02 -0.11
C ARG A 140 -15.82 -5.86 0.25
N PRO A 141 -16.51 -6.95 0.62
CA PRO A 141 -17.83 -6.86 1.23
C PRO A 141 -17.74 -6.36 2.67
N ALA A 142 -18.77 -5.62 3.10
CA ALA A 142 -18.99 -5.35 4.51
C ALA A 142 -19.37 -6.62 5.27
N VAL A 143 -18.93 -6.73 6.52
CA VAL A 143 -19.13 -7.92 7.37
C VAL A 143 -20.30 -7.72 8.33
N THR A 144 -20.47 -6.50 8.85
CA THR A 144 -21.48 -6.16 9.86
C THR A 144 -22.59 -5.30 9.27
N PHE A 145 -23.72 -5.22 9.99
CA PHE A 145 -24.80 -4.28 9.68
C PHE A 145 -24.28 -2.85 9.54
N TRP A 146 -23.40 -2.41 10.44
CA TRP A 146 -22.82 -1.06 10.40
C TRP A 146 -21.92 -0.86 9.18
N GLY A 147 -21.12 -1.85 8.82
CA GLY A 147 -20.33 -1.81 7.60
C GLY A 147 -21.22 -1.61 6.38
N THR A 148 -22.29 -2.39 6.26
CA THR A 148 -23.24 -2.26 5.15
C THR A 148 -23.94 -0.89 5.18
N PHE A 149 -24.29 -0.41 6.37
CA PHE A 149 -24.97 0.87 6.55
C PHE A 149 -24.08 2.07 6.18
N PHE A 150 -22.81 2.07 6.56
CA PHE A 150 -21.89 3.20 6.35
C PHE A 150 -21.07 3.12 5.06
N LEU A 151 -20.67 1.92 4.65
CA LEU A 151 -19.75 1.68 3.52
C LEU A 151 -20.45 1.07 2.30
N GLY A 152 -21.68 0.58 2.46
CA GLY A 152 -22.40 -0.19 1.45
C GLY A 152 -22.09 -1.70 1.51
N ASN A 153 -22.82 -2.49 0.71
CA ASN A 153 -22.65 -3.94 0.67
C ASN A 153 -21.22 -4.36 0.27
N THR A 154 -20.65 -3.66 -0.70
CA THR A 154 -19.25 -3.75 -1.09
C THR A 154 -18.64 -2.36 -1.14
N TYR A 155 -17.38 -2.26 -0.73
CA TYR A 155 -16.63 -1.02 -0.74
C TYR A 155 -15.22 -1.24 -1.28
N LYS A 156 -14.65 -0.16 -1.84
CA LYS A 156 -13.34 -0.17 -2.48
C LYS A 156 -12.34 0.58 -1.62
N VAL A 157 -11.26 -0.09 -1.24
CA VAL A 157 -10.13 0.52 -0.53
C VAL A 157 -9.05 0.85 -1.55
N LYS A 158 -8.57 2.10 -1.56
CA LYS A 158 -7.50 2.56 -2.47
C LYS A 158 -6.25 2.96 -1.68
N THR A 159 -5.08 2.73 -2.27
CA THR A 159 -3.81 3.27 -1.78
C THR A 159 -3.63 4.72 -2.23
N PRO A 160 -2.75 5.50 -1.59
CA PRO A 160 -2.17 6.67 -2.26
C PRO A 160 -1.44 6.22 -3.54
N VAL A 161 -1.20 7.17 -4.43
CA VAL A 161 -0.33 6.96 -5.60
C VAL A 161 1.11 6.93 -5.09
N TYR A 162 1.79 5.80 -5.29
CA TYR A 162 3.21 5.68 -5.02
C TYR A 162 3.99 6.04 -6.28
N SER A 163 5.07 6.80 -6.14
CA SER A 163 5.98 7.14 -7.23
C SER A 163 7.41 6.71 -6.92
N ARG A 164 8.16 6.27 -7.94
CA ARG A 164 9.57 5.92 -7.85
C ARG A 164 10.28 6.16 -9.19
N ASP A 165 11.50 6.68 -9.11
CA ASP A 165 12.41 6.74 -10.25
C ASP A 165 13.15 5.41 -10.45
N ILE A 166 13.10 4.90 -11.67
CA ILE A 166 13.80 3.68 -12.09
C ILE A 166 14.88 4.06 -13.10
N TYR A 167 16.13 3.74 -12.76
CA TYR A 167 17.29 4.02 -13.61
C TYR A 167 17.30 3.09 -14.84
N ILE A 168 17.44 3.71 -16.01
CA ILE A 168 17.45 3.04 -17.32
C ILE A 168 18.89 2.72 -17.73
N SER A 169 19.74 3.73 -17.65
CA SER A 169 21.15 3.66 -18.01
C SER A 169 21.96 4.51 -17.04
N GLY A 170 23.11 3.96 -16.62
CA GLY A 170 24.02 4.61 -15.69
C GLY A 170 25.38 4.87 -16.34
N TYR A 171 25.94 6.04 -16.02
CA TYR A 171 27.29 6.47 -16.31
C TYR A 171 27.70 6.35 -17.80
N THR A 172 27.24 7.29 -18.62
CA THR A 172 27.90 7.58 -19.90
C THR A 172 29.00 8.63 -19.66
N PRO A 173 30.30 8.27 -19.77
CA PRO A 173 31.41 9.23 -19.76
C PRO A 173 31.38 10.18 -20.96
#